data_AF-A0A422MC48-F1
#
_entry.id   AF-A0A422MC48-F1
#
_cell.length_a   1.000
_cell.length_b   1.000
_cell.length_c   1.000
_cell.angle_alpha   90.00
_cell.angle_beta   90.00
_cell.angle_gamma   90.00
#
_symmetry.space_group_name_H-M   'P 1'
#
loop_
_entity.id
_entity.type
_entity.pdbx_description
1 polymer ?
#
loop_
_entity_poly.entity_id
_entity_poly.type
_entity_poly.pdbx_seq_one_letter_code
_entity_poly.pdbx_strand_id
1 'polypeptide(L)' 'MANKTTSRKAASAASAVLRDRRTSKTSKTAAASALAQRSKKK' A
#
# COMPACT_ATOMS: atom_id res chain seq x y z
N MET A 1 20.14 6.05 6.90
CA MET A 1 19.12 5.06 6.45
C MET A 1 18.40 5.67 5.25
N ALA A 2 18.43 5.03 4.08
CA ALA A 2 17.72 5.53 2.90
C ALA A 2 16.21 5.58 3.19
N ASN A 3 15.55 6.70 2.88
CA ASN A 3 14.09 6.84 2.97
C ASN A 3 13.40 5.93 1.93
N LYS A 4 13.41 4.62 2.18
CA LYS A 4 12.72 3.61 1.38
C LYS A 4 11.23 3.76 1.64
N THR A 5 10.57 4.44 0.73
CA THR A 5 9.17 4.83 0.89
C THR A 5 8.40 4.34 -0.32
N THR A 6 7.19 3.87 -0.09
CA THR A 6 6.36 3.33 -1.16
C THR A 6 6.06 4.44 -2.16
N SER A 7 6.42 4.22 -3.43
CA SER A 7 6.17 5.17 -4.50
C SER A 7 4.66 5.42 -4.67
N ARG A 8 4.29 6.58 -5.21
CA ARG A 8 2.88 6.94 -5.44
C ARG A 8 2.12 5.86 -6.22
N LYS A 9 2.74 5.29 -7.27
CA LYS A 9 2.14 4.25 -8.12
C LYS A 9 1.82 2.99 -7.31
N ALA A 10 2.79 2.49 -6.53
CA ALA A 10 2.60 1.30 -5.70
C ALA A 10 1.50 1.51 -4.65
N ALA A 11 1.43 2.70 -4.05
CA ALA A 11 0.39 3.01 -3.07
C ALA A 11 -1.01 3.13 -3.70
N SER A 12 -1.13 3.64 -4.93
CA SER A 12 -2.39 3.66 -5.67
C SER A 12 -2.88 2.24 -5.97
N ALA A 13 -1.97 1.35 -6.39
CA ALA A 13 -2.29 -0.05 -6.61
C ALA A 13 -2.71 -0.76 -5.31
N ALA A 14 -1.97 -0.55 -4.21
CA ALA A 14 -2.34 -1.06 -2.89
C ALA A 14 -3.72 -0.57 -2.44
N SER A 15 -4.05 0.71 -2.68
CA SER A 15 -5.36 1.27 -2.37
C SER A 15 -6.47 0.68 -3.23
N ALA A 16 -6.18 0.27 -4.47
CA ALA A 16 -7.13 -0.48 -5.30
C ALA A 16 -7.36 -1.90 -4.74
N VAL A 17 -6.30 -2.60 -4.35
CA VAL A 17 -6.37 -3.95 -3.75
C VAL A 17 -7.22 -3.96 -2.48
N LEU A 18 -7.09 -2.94 -1.62
CA LEU A 18 -7.90 -2.81 -0.40
C LEU A 18 -9.40 -2.60 -0.67
N ARG A 19 -9.73 -1.92 -1.77
CA ARG A 19 -11.12 -1.62 -2.15
C ARG A 19 -11.76 -2.72 -2.99
N ASP A 20 -10.96 -3.55 -3.64
CA ASP A 20 -11.47 -4.68 -4.42
C ASP A 20 -12.03 -5.77 -3.48
N ARG A 21 -13.27 -6.18 -3.74
CA ARG A 21 -13.97 -7.22 -2.97
C ARG A 21 -13.49 -8.63 -3.33
N ARG A 22 -12.81 -8.78 -4.47
CA ARG A 22 -12.30 -10.06 -4.99
C ARG A 22 -10.93 -10.43 -4.41
N THR A 23 -10.27 -9.53 -3.68
CA THR A 23 -8.94 -9.78 -3.12
C THR A 23 -9.02 -10.42 -1.73
N SER A 24 -8.15 -11.40 -1.51
CA SER A 24 -8.07 -12.17 -0.27
C SER A 24 -7.50 -11.35 0.88
N LYS A 25 -7.78 -11.79 2.12
CA LYS A 25 -7.31 -11.13 3.35
C LYS A 25 -5.78 -10.96 3.38
N THR A 26 -5.04 -11.96 2.90
CA THR A 26 -3.58 -11.92 2.78
C THR A 26 -3.10 -10.80 1.84
N SER A 27 -3.72 -10.69 0.65
CA SER A 27 -3.43 -9.62 -0.31
C SER A 27 -3.71 -8.24 0.25
N LYS A 28 -4.81 -8.10 1.02
CA LYS A 28 -5.16 -6.84 1.70
C LYS A 28 -4.16 -6.48 2.79
N THR A 29 -3.67 -7.45 3.56
CA THR A 29 -2.62 -7.21 4.57
C THR A 29 -1.33 -6.70 3.92
N ALA A 30 -0.87 -7.32 2.83
CA ALA A 30 0.32 -6.87 2.12
C ALA A 30 0.15 -5.45 1.55
N ALA A 31 -1.03 -5.15 0.96
CA ALA A 31 -1.36 -3.83 0.46
C ALA A 31 -1.41 -2.77 1.58
N ALA A 32 -1.97 -3.11 2.75
CA ALA A 32 -1.98 -2.24 3.92
C ALA A 32 -0.55 -1.92 4.41
N SER A 33 0.32 -2.93 4.49
CA SER A 33 1.73 -2.72 4.85
C SER A 33 2.45 -1.79 3.88
N ALA A 34 2.21 -1.94 2.57
CA ALA A 34 2.76 -1.05 1.56
C ALA A 34 2.25 0.39 1.71
N LEU A 35 0.98 0.57 2.08
CA LEU A 35 0.40 1.90 2.31
C LEU A 35 0.95 2.55 3.59
N ALA A 36 1.16 1.77 4.65
CA ALA A 36 1.76 2.24 5.90
C ALA A 36 3.21 2.71 5.73
N GLN A 37 3.96 2.07 4.82
CA GLN A 37 5.32 2.47 4.45
C GLN A 37 5.37 3.69 3.52
N ARG A 38 4.23 4.19 3.03
CA ARG A 38 4.20 5.43 2.25
C ARG A 38 4.36 6.62 3.19
N SER A 39 5.34 7.47 2.93
CA SER A 39 5.50 8.71 3.68
C SER A 39 4.23 9.54 3.62
N LYS A 40 3.70 9.88 4.79
CA LYS A 40 2.70 10.93 4.94
C LYS A 40 3.37 12.23 4.53
N LYS A 41 2.83 12.95 3.54
CA LYS A 41 3.24 14.34 3.32
C LYS A 41 2.91 15.08 4.63
N LYS A 42 3.93 15.66 5.26
CA LYS A 42 3.81 16.50 6.44
C LYS A 42 3.10 17.80 6.08
#